data_AF-A0A7C1FEU4-F1
#
_entry.id   AF-A0A7C1FEU4-F1
#
_cell.length_a   1.000
_cell.length_b   1.000
_cell.length_c   1.000
_cell.angle_alpha   90.00
_cell.angle_beta   90.00
_cell.angle_gamma   90.00
#
_symmetry.space_group_name_H-M   'P 1'
#
loop_
_entity.id
_entity.type
_entity.pdbx_description
1 polymer ?
#
loop_
_entity_poly.entity_id
_entity_poly.type
_entity_poly.pdbx_seq_one_letter_code
_entity_poly.pdbx_strand_id
1 'polypeptide(L)' 'ARFPAGAPSLRRCISLTVRGDVTFGAAVTVLGRVVVEAPEGESLHLPDGAVLRETEVAS' A
#
# COMPACT_ATOMS: atom_id res chain seq x y z
N ALA A 1 2.58 -4.29 13.16
CA ALA A 1 1.62 -3.19 12.88
C ALA A 1 1.72 -2.84 11.40
N ARG A 2 0.61 -2.55 10.70
CA ARG A 2 0.61 -2.27 9.24
C ARG A 2 1.18 -0.89 8.87
N PHE A 3 1.09 0.08 9.79
CA PHE A 3 1.45 1.49 9.58
C PHE A 3 2.44 1.99 10.65
N PRO A 4 3.63 1.37 10.81
CA PRO A 4 4.57 1.72 11.86
C PRO A 4 5.08 3.17 11.74
N ALA A 5 5.16 3.71 10.51
CA ALA A 5 5.59 5.07 10.21
C ALA A 5 4.42 6.06 10.01
N GLY A 6 3.19 5.63 10.31
CA GLY A 6 1.97 6.40 10.07
C GLY A 6 1.17 5.95 8.86
N ALA A 7 -0.05 6.47 8.74
CA ALA A 7 -0.96 6.10 7.67
C ALA A 7 -0.53 6.70 6.32
N PRO A 8 -0.79 6.01 5.19
CA PRO A 8 -0.59 6.57 3.86
C PRO A 8 -1.52 7.77 3.63
N SER A 9 -1.15 8.64 2.70
CA SER A 9 -2.04 9.67 2.20
C SER A 9 -3.15 9.05 1.35
N LEU A 10 -4.39 9.17 1.83
CA LEU A 10 -5.61 8.72 1.13
C LEU A 10 -6.43 9.88 0.57
N ARG A 11 -5.91 11.12 0.59
CA ARG A 11 -6.66 12.32 0.19
C ARG A 11 -7.21 12.28 -1.24
N ARG A 12 -6.58 11.50 -2.11
CA ARG A 12 -6.99 11.28 -3.51
C ARG A 12 -7.28 9.80 -3.81
N CYS A 13 -7.47 8.99 -2.77
CA CYS A 13 -7.82 7.58 -2.87
C CYS A 13 -9.34 7.44 -3.01
N ILE A 14 -9.78 6.63 -3.98
CA ILE A 14 -11.17 6.22 -4.15
C ILE A 14 -11.42 4.95 -3.33
N SER A 15 -10.51 3.98 -3.39
CA SER A 15 -10.56 2.78 -2.54
C SER A 15 -9.18 2.12 -2.44
N LEU A 16 -8.87 1.60 -1.25
CA LEU A 16 -7.68 0.80 -0.99
C LEU A 16 -8.11 -0.56 -0.44
N THR A 17 -7.72 -1.65 -1.09
CA THR A 17 -7.84 -3.00 -0.56
C THR A 17 -6.46 -3.56 -0.29
N VAL A 18 -6.26 -4.14 0.89
CA VAL A 18 -4.99 -4.74 1.30
C VAL A 18 -5.23 -6.20 1.68
N ARG A 19 -4.49 -7.11 1.05
CA ARG A 19 -4.52 -8.55 1.34
C ARG A 19 -3.14 -9.04 1.78
N GLY A 20 -3.12 -9.97 2.73
CA GLY A 20 -1.88 -10.52 3.28
C GLY A 20 -1.15 -9.58 4.25
N ASP A 21 0.13 -9.89 4.48
CA ASP A 21 1.03 -9.13 5.35
C ASP A 21 1.69 -7.99 4.56
N VAL A 22 1.10 -6.81 4.65
CA VAL A 22 1.58 -5.60 3.97
C VAL A 22 1.92 -4.55 5.01
N THR A 23 3.12 -3.99 4.90
CA THR A 23 3.57 -2.86 5.71
C THR A 23 3.84 -1.64 4.85
N PHE A 24 3.52 -0.47 5.40
CA PHE A 24 3.70 0.82 4.74
C PHE A 24 4.84 1.58 5.40
N GLY A 25 5.79 2.03 4.58
CA GLY A 25 6.77 3.04 4.94
C GLY A 25 6.14 4.41 5.15
N ALA A 26 6.98 5.40 5.48
CA ALA A 26 6.58 6.78 5.67
C ALA A 26 6.11 7.43 4.36
N ALA A 27 5.17 8.35 4.45
CA ALA A 27 4.75 9.22 3.34
C ALA A 27 4.28 8.51 2.05
N VAL A 28 3.81 7.25 2.14
CA VAL A 28 3.18 6.55 1.01
C VAL A 28 1.92 7.30 0.56
N THR A 29 1.69 7.40 -0.75
CA THR A 29 0.53 8.07 -1.34
C THR A 29 -0.29 7.10 -2.18
N VAL A 30 -1.62 7.08 -1.98
CA VAL A 30 -2.56 6.24 -2.73
C VAL A 30 -3.46 7.13 -3.59
N LEU A 31 -3.47 6.87 -4.89
CA LEU A 31 -4.23 7.63 -5.89
C LEU A 31 -5.22 6.71 -6.60
N GLY A 32 -6.50 7.08 -6.60
CA GLY A 32 -7.55 6.32 -7.30
C GLY A 32 -7.91 5.01 -6.59
N ARG A 33 -8.14 3.95 -7.36
CA ARG A 33 -8.51 2.61 -6.88
C ARG A 33 -7.27 1.72 -6.88
N VAL A 34 -6.88 1.23 -5.70
CA VAL A 34 -5.65 0.45 -5.51
C VAL A 34 -5.95 -0.84 -4.74
N VAL A 35 -5.37 -1.95 -5.21
CA VAL A 35 -5.31 -3.23 -4.50
C VAL A 35 -3.84 -3.56 -4.28
N VAL A 36 -3.49 -3.94 -3.05
CA VAL A 36 -2.15 -4.39 -2.67
C VAL A 36 -2.29 -5.79 -2.06
N GLU A 37 -1.51 -6.74 -2.57
CA GLU A 37 -1.59 -8.14 -2.17
C GLU A 37 -0.18 -8.68 -1.93
N ALA A 38 0.09 -9.13 -0.70
CA ALA A 38 1.28 -9.91 -0.41
C ALA A 38 1.00 -11.38 -0.73
N PRO A 39 1.94 -12.09 -1.39
CA PRO A 39 1.83 -13.54 -1.60
C PRO A 39 1.63 -14.30 -0.29
N GLU A 40 1.00 -15.47 -0.36
CA GLU A 40 0.76 -16.29 0.81
C GLU A 40 2.08 -16.72 1.48
N GLY A 41 2.19 -16.48 2.78
CA GLY A 41 3.39 -16.77 3.55
C GLY A 41 4.51 -15.73 3.41
N GLU A 42 4.31 -14.68 2.61
CA GLU A 42 5.29 -13.61 2.39
C GLU A 42 4.81 -12.27 2.94
N SER A 43 5.77 -11.39 3.21
CA SER A 43 5.53 -10.01 3.62
C SER A 43 5.91 -9.06 2.50
N LEU A 44 5.02 -8.12 2.17
CA LEU A 44 5.27 -7.05 1.20
C LEU A 44 5.52 -5.73 1.94
N HIS A 45 6.69 -5.13 1.73
CA HIS A 45 7.02 -3.81 2.24
C HIS A 45 6.90 -2.76 1.14
N LEU A 46 6.05 -1.76 1.37
CA LEU A 46 5.96 -0.58 0.52
C LEU A 46 6.93 0.48 1.04
N PRO A 47 7.94 0.89 0.24
CA PRO A 47 9.00 1.77 0.71
C PRO A 47 8.49 3.20 0.97
N ASP A 48 9.29 3.95 1.71
CA ASP A 48 9.05 5.36 1.99
C ASP A 48 8.83 6.16 0.70
N GLY A 49 7.81 7.01 0.69
CA GLY A 49 7.46 7.86 -0.44
C GLY A 49 6.86 7.13 -1.65
N ALA A 50 6.57 5.82 -1.55
CA ALA A 50 5.93 5.09 -2.64
C ALA A 50 4.61 5.74 -3.08
N VAL A 51 4.38 5.80 -4.39
CA VAL A 51 3.13 6.31 -4.98
C VAL A 51 2.42 5.17 -5.68
N LEU A 52 1.28 4.77 -5.13
CA LEU A 52 0.41 3.74 -5.68
C LEU A 52 -0.69 4.40 -6.51
N ARG A 53 -0.88 3.90 -7.73
CA ARG A 53 -1.85 4.39 -8.72
C ARG A 53 -2.43 3.20 -9.49
N GLU A 54 -3.52 3.45 -10.22
CA GLU A 54 -4.24 2.44 -10.98
C GLU A 54 -3.39 1.90 -12.15
N THR A 55 -2.62 0.85 -11.85
CA THR A 55 -2.09 -0.24 -12.70
C THR A 55 -1.35 -1.16 -11.73
N GLU A 56 -1.73 -2.44 -11.71
CA GLU A 56 -1.32 -3.48 -10.75
C GLU A 56 0.09 -3.33 -10.14
N VAL A 57 0.15 -3.34 -8.80
CA VAL A 57 1.34 -3.82 -8.09
C VAL A 57 1.07 -5.30 -7.81
N ALA A 58 1.31 -6.15 -8.81
CA ALA A 58 1.47 -7.57 -8.61
C ALA A 58 2.97 -7.86 -8.59
N SER A 59 3.43 -8.42 -7.47
CA SER A 59 4.73 -9.09 -7.37
C SER A 59 4.52 -10.59 -7.54
#